data_AF-D9X0Z8-F1
#
_entry.id   AF-D9X0Z8-F1
#
_cell.length_a   1.000
_cell.length_b   1.000
_cell.length_c   1.000
_cell.angle_alpha   90.00
_cell.angle_beta   90.00
_cell.angle_gamma   90.00
#
_symmetry.space_group_name_H-M   'P 1'
#
loop_
_entity.id
_entity.type
_entity.pdbx_description
1 polymer ?
#
loop_
_entity_poly.entity_id
_entity_poly.type
_entity_poly.pdbx_seq_one_letter_code
_entity_poly.pdbx_strand_id
1 'polypeptide(L)' 'MVRDILAELDGVVRWGGDFTAAKESHFEIGVKPGHPRLKGVVRKILGWEEGPGDQGAGATDAFDPERRGRARSFARRAA' A
#
# COMPACT_ATOMS: atom_id res chain seq x y z
N MET A 1 9.98 1.25 -3.50
CA MET A 1 8.73 1.98 -3.81
C MET A 1 7.50 1.07 -3.71
N VAL A 2 7.38 -0.02 -4.47
CA VAL A 2 6.17 -0.88 -4.40
C VAL A 2 5.86 -1.38 -2.98
N ARG A 3 6.86 -1.89 -2.25
CA ARG A 3 6.68 -2.34 -0.85
C ARG A 3 6.15 -1.28 0.10
N ASP A 4 6.46 -0.03 -0.17
CA ASP A 4 6.00 1.08 0.63
C ASP A 4 4.50 1.34 0.38
N ILE A 5 4.04 1.29 -0.88
CA ILE A 5 2.61 1.33 -1.24
C ILE A 5 1.87 0.17 -0.57
N LEU A 6 2.40 -1.05 -0.64
CA LEU A 6 1.76 -2.21 0.01
C LEU A 6 1.68 -2.06 1.54
N ALA A 7 2.70 -1.45 2.15
CA ALA A 7 2.72 -1.16 3.58
C ALA A 7 1.72 -0.05 3.96
N GLU A 8 1.62 1.00 3.15
CA GLU A 8 0.66 2.09 3.34
C GLU A 8 -0.79 1.62 3.26
N LEU A 9 -1.05 0.65 2.37
CA LEU A 9 -2.34 -0.01 2.20
C LEU A 9 -2.51 -1.21 3.15
N ASP A 10 -1.74 -1.28 4.24
CA ASP A 10 -1.85 -2.27 5.32
C ASP A 10 -1.91 -3.74 4.83
N GLY A 11 -1.23 -4.04 3.72
CA GLY A 11 -1.24 -5.36 3.08
C GLY A 11 -2.58 -5.79 2.50
N VAL A 12 -3.56 -4.88 2.38
CA VAL A 12 -4.86 -5.14 1.75
C VAL A 12 -4.72 -5.36 0.25
N VAL A 13 -3.73 -4.71 -0.37
CA VAL A 13 -3.38 -4.89 -1.78
C VAL A 13 -2.22 -5.86 -1.91
N ARG A 14 -2.28 -6.74 -2.92
CA ARG A 14 -1.19 -7.59 -3.37
C ARG A 14 -0.64 -7.07 -4.69
N TRP A 15 0.63 -7.35 -4.95
CA TRP A 15 1.30 -7.00 -6.18
C TRP A 15 1.63 -8.25 -6.98
N GLY A 16 1.29 -8.27 -8.27
CA GLY A 16 1.55 -9.39 -9.15
C GLY A 16 3.03 -9.65 -9.42
N GLY A 17 3.92 -8.71 -9.08
CA GLY A 17 5.38 -8.96 -9.08
C GLY A 17 5.82 -9.99 -8.04
N ASP A 18 4.97 -10.34 -7.07
CA ASP A 18 5.22 -11.40 -6.08
C ASP A 18 4.75 -12.78 -6.55
N PHE A 19 4.07 -12.86 -7.69
CA PHE A 19 3.57 -14.14 -8.20
C PHE A 19 4.69 -14.95 -8.85
N THR A 20 4.52 -16.28 -8.90
CA THR A 20 5.46 -17.19 -9.57
C THR A 20 5.77 -16.76 -11.00
N ALA A 21 4.74 -16.31 -11.73
CA ALA A 21 4.89 -15.60 -12.99
C ALA A 21 4.62 -14.12 -12.75
N ALA A 22 5.68 -13.32 -12.68
CA ALA A 22 5.58 -11.92 -12.34
C ALA A 22 4.70 -11.13 -13.32
N LYS A 23 3.78 -10.35 -12.76
CA LYS A 23 2.93 -9.39 -13.49
C LYS A 23 3.04 -8.03 -12.81
N GLU A 24 4.08 -7.28 -13.16
CA GLU A 24 4.46 -6.07 -12.42
C GLU A 24 3.42 -4.94 -12.47
N SER A 25 2.54 -4.90 -13.47
CA SER A 25 1.44 -3.94 -13.54
C SER A 25 0.17 -4.40 -12.82
N HIS A 26 0.12 -5.63 -12.32
CA HIS A 26 -1.07 -6.20 -11.68
C HIS A 26 -1.12 -5.88 -10.19
N PHE A 27 -2.26 -5.35 -9.74
CA PHE A 27 -2.58 -5.14 -8.33
C PHE A 27 -3.98 -5.68 -8.06
N GLU A 28 -4.16 -6.32 -6.90
CA GLU A 28 -5.45 -6.89 -6.51
C GLU A 28 -5.71 -6.75 -5.01
N ILE A 29 -6.99 -6.80 -4.61
CA ILE A 29 -7.37 -6.89 -3.21
C ILE A 29 -7.07 -8.31 -2.72
N GLY A 30 -6.16 -8.42 -1.75
CA GLY A 30 -5.70 -9.70 -1.20
C GLY A 30 -6.51 -10.22 0.00
N VAL A 31 -7.50 -9.48 0.45
CA VAL A 31 -8.33 -9.83 1.62
C VAL A 31 -9.76 -10.18 1.20
N LYS A 32 -10.43 -11.02 2.01
CA LYS A 32 -11.84 -11.36 1.78
C LYS A 32 -12.75 -10.14 1.92
N PRO A 33 -13.92 -10.11 1.26
CA PRO A 33 -14.95 -9.11 1.51
C PRO A 33 -15.26 -8.99 3.01
N GLY A 34 -15.42 -7.76 3.50
CA GLY A 34 -15.73 -7.47 4.90
C GLY A 34 -14.53 -7.49 5.86
N HIS A 35 -13.32 -7.85 5.41
CA HIS A 35 -12.12 -7.85 6.27
C HIS A 35 -11.89 -6.45 6.90
N PRO A 36 -11.62 -6.34 8.21
CA PRO A 36 -11.57 -5.04 8.91
C PRO A 36 -10.50 -4.10 8.36
N ARG A 37 -9.34 -4.63 7.93
CA ARG A 37 -8.27 -3.82 7.30
C ARG A 37 -8.73 -3.08 6.05
N LEU A 38 -9.63 -3.67 5.27
CA LEU A 38 -10.17 -3.02 4.06
C LEU A 38 -10.93 -1.73 4.43
N LYS A 39 -11.71 -1.73 5.52
CA LYS A 39 -12.43 -0.54 5.98
C LYS A 39 -11.46 0.58 6.37
N GLY A 40 -10.35 0.24 7.02
CA GLY A 40 -9.31 1.21 7.40
C GLY A 40 -8.64 1.84 6.18
N VAL A 41 -8.29 1.03 5.18
CA VAL A 41 -7.71 1.50 3.91
C VAL A 41 -8.69 2.39 3.15
N VAL A 42 -9.96 2.00 3.04
CA VAL A 42 -10.99 2.82 2.40
C VAL A 42 -11.11 4.18 3.08
N ARG A 43 -11.18 4.23 4.41
CA ARG A 43 -11.21 5.50 5.15
C ARG A 43 -9.99 6.36 4.86
N LYS A 44 -8.79 5.77 4.82
CA LYS A 44 -7.55 6.49 4.51
C LYS A 44 -7.62 7.13 3.11
N ILE A 45 -7.96 6.34 2.09
CA ILE A 45 -8.00 6.82 0.70
C ILE A 45 -9.06 7.90 0.54
N LEU A 46 -10.26 7.72 1.10
CA LEU A 46 -11.31 8.73 1.05
C LEU A 46 -10.88 10.02 1.77
N GLY A 47 -10.15 9.93 2.87
CA GLY A 47 -9.62 11.09 3.59
C GLY A 47 -8.63 11.93 2.79
N TRP A 48 -7.97 11.37 1.76
CA TRP A 48 -7.09 12.14 0.87
C TRP A 48 -7.84 13.16 0.02
N GLU A 49 -9.15 12.94 -0.22
CA GLU A 49 -10.00 13.85 -0.98
C GLU A 49 -10.57 14.99 -0.10
N GLU A 50 -10.43 14.90 1.23
CA GLU A 50 -11.06 15.83 2.17
C GLU A 50 -10.20 17.08 2.46
N GLY A 51 -8.94 17.10 2.03
CA GLY A 51 -7.97 18.15 2.34
C GLY A 51 -7.27 18.73 1.10
N PRO A 52 -6.32 19.65 1.31
CA PRO A 52 -5.39 20.07 0.26
C PRO A 52 -4.69 18.86 -0.37
N GLY A 53 -4.18 19.00 -1.61
CA GLY A 53 -3.49 17.91 -2.33
C GLY A 53 -2.10 17.53 -1.78
N ASP A 54 -1.91 17.58 -0.46
CA ASP A 54 -0.68 17.26 0.27
C ASP A 54 -0.61 15.79 0.74
N GLN A 55 -1.63 14.99 0.40
CA GLN A 55 -1.69 13.56 0.70
C GLN A 55 -1.99 12.71 -0.54
N GLY A 56 -1.76 11.40 -0.42
CA GLY A 56 -2.07 10.45 -1.49
C GLY A 56 -1.05 10.43 -2.62
N ALA A 57 -1.52 10.03 -3.80
CA ALA A 57 -0.68 9.79 -4.97
C ALA A 57 -0.02 11.10 -5.46
N GLY A 58 1.30 11.06 -5.63
CA GLY A 58 2.08 12.21 -6.12
C GLY A 58 2.43 13.26 -5.07
N ALA A 59 1.77 13.27 -3.91
CA ALA A 59 2.06 14.22 -2.83
C ALA A 59 3.14 13.72 -1.85
N THR A 60 3.51 12.45 -1.93
CA THR A 60 4.38 11.79 -0.94
C THR A 60 5.81 11.61 -1.45
N ASP A 61 6.81 11.95 -0.62
CA ASP A 61 8.20 11.61 -0.88
C ASP A 61 8.44 10.10 -0.70
N ALA A 62 8.76 9.42 -1.80
CA ALA A 62 9.05 7.99 -1.81
C ALA A 62 10.40 7.64 -1.15
N PHE A 63 11.28 8.62 -0.96
CA PHE A 63 12.61 8.44 -0.37
C PHE A 63 12.67 8.79 1.12
N ASP A 64 11.56 9.27 1.69
CA ASP A 64 11.43 9.54 3.12
C ASP A 64 11.98 8.37 3.96
N PRO A 65 12.91 8.62 4.90
CA PRO A 65 13.57 7.57 5.67
C PRO A 65 12.61 6.69 6.49
N GLU A 66 11.55 7.28 7.05
CA GLU A 66 10.54 6.57 7.82
C GLU A 66 9.75 5.62 6.91
N ARG A 67 9.28 6.13 5.77
CA ARG A 67 8.53 5.34 4.77
C ARG A 67 9.37 4.18 4.25
N ARG A 68 10.64 4.42 3.93
CA ARG A 68 11.60 3.35 3.60
C ARG A 68 11.79 2.34 4.73
N GLY A 69 11.77 2.79 5.98
CA GLY A 69 11.77 1.93 7.17
C GLY A 69 10.56 1.00 7.22
N ARG A 70 9.35 1.57 7.08
CA ARG A 70 8.09 0.80 7.05
C ARG A 70 8.06 -0.21 5.92
N ALA A 71 8.51 0.18 4.73
CA ALA A 71 8.59 -0.68 3.56
C ALA A 71 9.51 -1.90 3.78
N ARG A 72 10.69 -1.68 4.38
CA ARG A 72 11.61 -2.77 4.73
C ARG A 72 11.01 -3.71 5.77
N SER A 73 10.39 -3.15 6.82
CA SER A 73 9.73 -3.94 7.87
C SER A 73 8.54 -4.74 7.32
N PHE A 74 7.77 -4.17 6.40
CA PHE A 74 6.70 -4.87 5.70
C PHE A 74 7.25 -6.02 4.86
N ALA A 75 8.26 -5.76 4.02
CA ALA A 75 8.86 -6.79 3.17
C ALA A 75 9.41 -7.98 3.97
N ARG A 76 10.01 -7.72 5.15
CA ARG A 76 10.51 -8.78 6.05
C ARG A 76 9.41 -9.64 6.66
N ARG A 77 8.19 -9.12 6.84
CA ARG A 77 7.05 -9.87 7.37
C ARG A 77 6.24 -10.60 6.30
N ALA A 78 6.34 -10.14 5.06
CA ALA A 78 5.61 -10.67 3.92
C ALA A 78 6.41 -11.74 3.14
N ALA A 79 7.71 -11.85 3.41
CA ALA A 79 8.58 -12.95 2.98
C ALA A 79 8.36 -14.18 3.85
#